data_AF-A0A434WHD9-F1
#
_entry.id   AF-A0A434WHD9-F1
#
_cell.length_a   1.000
_cell.length_b   1.000
_cell.length_c   1.000
_cell.angle_alpha   90.00
_cell.angle_beta   90.00
_cell.angle_gamma   90.00
#
_symmetry.space_group_name_H-M   'P 1'
#
loop_
_entity.id
_entity.type
_entity.pdbx_description
1 polymer ?
#
loop_
_entity_poly.entity_id
_entity_poly.type
_entity_poly.pdbx_seq_one_letter_code
_entity_poly.pdbx_strand_id
1 'polypeptide(L)'
;MKFAPTTILPLTAVLTLAAGCSSTVASIDPGKYDKMSCAELNSALGDTATDISRTAISRGKVANTSVPRWLLGGERVKTVVANRDTARIEKLQQQQQAIVAARKQRCPSSQ
;
A
#
# COMPACT_ATOMS: atom_id res chain seq x y z
N MET A 1 35.21 20.73 52.61
CA MET A 1 34.58 19.75 51.69
C MET A 1 33.38 20.41 51.03
N LYS A 2 33.39 20.59 49.71
CA LYS A 2 32.19 21.03 48.99
C LYS A 2 32.24 20.49 47.56
N PHE A 3 31.40 19.50 47.30
CA PHE A 3 31.29 18.78 46.04
C PHE A 3 30.54 19.62 45.01
N ALA A 4 31.10 19.70 43.80
CA ALA A 4 30.43 20.26 42.63
C ALA A 4 29.59 19.16 41.95
N PRO A 5 28.34 19.45 41.54
CA PRO A 5 27.61 18.57 40.65
C PRO A 5 27.73 19.07 39.21
N THR A 6 28.51 18.34 38.42
CA THR A 6 28.56 18.45 36.96
C THR A 6 27.22 17.97 36.40
N THR A 7 26.42 18.88 35.85
CA THR A 7 25.16 18.58 35.17
C THR A 7 25.44 17.98 33.80
N ILE A 8 25.36 16.65 33.72
CA ILE A 8 25.34 15.89 32.46
C ILE A 8 23.94 16.03 31.87
N LEU A 9 23.79 16.82 30.81
CA LEU A 9 22.54 16.92 30.04
C LEU A 9 22.25 15.60 29.29
N PRO A 10 21.00 15.11 29.25
CA PRO A 10 20.66 13.83 28.65
C PRO A 10 20.56 13.97 27.12
N LEU A 11 21.58 13.49 26.41
CA LEU A 11 21.63 13.45 24.94
C LEU A 11 20.94 12.21 24.34
N THR A 12 19.91 11.66 25.00
CA THR A 12 19.39 10.31 24.70
C THR A 12 17.93 10.25 24.26
N ALA A 13 17.32 11.37 23.86
CA ALA A 13 15.90 11.43 23.49
C ALA A 13 15.61 11.69 21.99
N VAL A 14 16.52 11.31 21.07
CA VAL A 14 16.36 11.61 19.62
C VAL A 14 16.22 10.36 18.73
N LEU A 15 16.43 9.14 19.24
CA LEU A 15 16.57 7.95 18.38
C LEU A 15 15.30 7.11 18.12
N THR A 16 14.13 7.48 18.63
CA THR A 16 12.92 6.62 18.54
C THR A 16 11.89 7.01 17.48
N LEU A 17 12.10 8.09 16.71
CA LEU A 17 11.13 8.56 15.71
C LEU A 17 11.27 7.91 14.33
N ALA A 18 12.26 7.03 14.11
CA ALA A 18 12.53 6.42 12.81
C ALA A 18 11.95 5.00 12.64
N ALA A 19 11.21 4.47 13.62
CA ALA A 19 10.44 3.23 13.44
C ALA A 19 9.15 3.53 12.65
N GLY A 20 9.30 3.93 11.39
CA GLY A 20 8.19 4.01 10.47
C GLY A 20 7.59 2.62 10.26
N CYS A 21 6.26 2.51 10.20
CA CYS A 21 5.58 1.28 9.80
C CYS A 21 6.14 0.81 8.46
N SER A 22 7.04 -0.18 8.51
CA SER A 22 7.57 -0.87 7.34
C SER A 22 6.41 -1.60 6.68
N SER A 23 5.66 -0.88 5.86
CA SER A 23 4.70 -1.48 4.96
C SER A 23 5.56 -2.12 3.88
N THR A 24 5.91 -3.38 4.07
CA THR A 24 6.61 -4.17 3.06
C THR A 24 5.80 -4.10 1.78
N VAL A 25 6.29 -3.30 0.83
CA VAL A 25 5.68 -3.18 -0.49
C VAL A 25 5.96 -4.50 -1.18
N ALA A 26 5.01 -5.44 -1.12
CA ALA A 26 5.16 -6.76 -1.72
C ALA A 26 5.55 -6.62 -3.20
N SER A 27 6.73 -7.06 -3.61
CA SER A 27 7.14 -6.98 -5.01
C SER A 27 6.17 -7.78 -5.90
N ILE A 28 5.83 -7.26 -7.08
CA ILE A 28 5.08 -8.03 -8.07
C ILE A 28 6.10 -9.00 -8.69
N ASP A 29 5.94 -10.31 -8.46
CA ASP A 29 6.75 -11.34 -9.10
C ASP A 29 6.02 -11.88 -10.35
N PRO A 30 6.45 -11.52 -11.57
CA PRO A 30 5.83 -12.01 -12.79
C PRO A 30 5.97 -13.53 -12.95
N GLY A 31 7.08 -14.10 -12.45
CA GLY A 31 7.38 -15.53 -12.56
C GLY A 31 6.43 -16.42 -11.75
N LYS A 32 5.65 -15.83 -10.84
CA LYS A 32 4.56 -16.50 -10.13
C LYS A 32 3.43 -16.91 -11.09
N TYR A 33 3.06 -16.04 -12.02
CA TYR A 33 1.96 -16.29 -12.96
C TYR A 33 2.35 -17.29 -14.04
N ASP A 34 3.66 -17.38 -14.33
CA ASP A 34 4.25 -18.37 -15.22
C ASP A 34 4.27 -19.80 -14.65
N LYS A 35 3.69 -20.06 -13.49
CA LYS A 35 3.53 -21.42 -12.98
C LYS A 35 2.07 -21.81 -12.78
N MET A 36 1.15 -20.88 -13.04
CA MET A 36 -0.28 -21.07 -12.85
C MET A 36 -0.94 -21.72 -14.07
N SER A 37 -1.94 -22.54 -13.80
CA SER A 37 -2.91 -23.03 -14.76
C SER A 37 -3.87 -21.93 -15.22
N CYS A 38 -4.60 -22.17 -16.31
CA CYS A 38 -5.57 -21.20 -16.82
C CYS A 38 -6.73 -20.92 -15.86
N ALA A 39 -7.17 -21.93 -15.10
CA ALA A 39 -8.18 -21.74 -14.07
C ALA A 39 -7.66 -20.81 -12.96
N GLU A 40 -6.43 -21.04 -12.49
CA GLU A 40 -5.79 -20.19 -11.48
C GLU A 40 -5.54 -18.77 -11.99
N LEU A 41 -5.13 -18.59 -13.25
CA LEU A 41 -4.98 -17.27 -13.86
C LEU A 41 -6.32 -16.53 -13.97
N ASN A 42 -7.41 -17.22 -14.29
CA ASN A 42 -8.76 -16.62 -14.32
C ASN A 42 -9.23 -16.20 -12.93
N SER A 43 -9.04 -17.06 -11.93
CA SER A 43 -9.37 -16.75 -10.53
C SER A 43 -8.52 -15.58 -10.01
N ALA A 44 -7.21 -15.62 -10.21
CA ALA A 44 -6.30 -14.55 -9.80
C ALA A 44 -6.63 -13.21 -10.47
N LEU A 45 -7.07 -13.23 -11.74
CA LEU A 45 -7.53 -12.05 -12.44
C LEU A 45 -8.79 -11.46 -11.78
N GLY A 46 -9.76 -12.31 -11.45
CA GLY A 46 -11.00 -11.91 -10.76
C GLY A 46 -10.77 -11.39 -9.34
N ASP A 47 -9.90 -12.05 -8.57
CA ASP A 47 -9.51 -11.62 -7.23
C ASP A 47 -8.83 -10.25 -7.28
N THR A 48 -7.88 -10.07 -8.21
CA THR A 48 -7.18 -8.79 -8.41
C THR A 48 -8.17 -7.68 -8.81
N ALA A 49 -9.14 -7.97 -9.70
CA ALA A 49 -10.18 -7.01 -10.08
C ALA A 49 -11.08 -6.63 -8.90
N THR A 50 -11.41 -7.59 -8.04
CA THR A 50 -12.18 -7.37 -6.81
C THR A 50 -11.41 -6.47 -5.85
N ASP A 51 -10.12 -6.71 -5.67
CA ASP A 51 -9.26 -5.92 -4.79
C ASP A 51 -9.04 -4.50 -5.31
N ILE A 52 -8.93 -4.30 -6.63
CA ILE A 52 -8.93 -2.97 -7.24
C ILE A 52 -10.22 -2.23 -6.86
N SER A 53 -11.36 -2.89 -7.05
CA SER A 53 -12.68 -2.28 -6.80
C SER A 53 -12.86 -1.92 -5.32
N ARG A 54 -12.50 -2.83 -4.41
CA ARG A 54 -12.52 -2.57 -2.96
C ARG A 54 -11.62 -1.41 -2.56
N THR A 55 -10.41 -1.36 -3.11
CA THR A 55 -9.45 -0.28 -2.82
C THR A 55 -9.94 1.06 -3.39
N ALA A 56 -10.52 1.08 -4.58
CA ALA A 56 -11.12 2.27 -5.18
C ALA A 56 -12.29 2.81 -4.33
N ILE A 57 -13.14 1.91 -3.81
CA ILE A 57 -14.22 2.29 -2.88
C ILE A 57 -13.64 2.86 -1.59
N SER A 58 -12.63 2.22 -1.00
CA SER A 58 -11.93 2.74 0.20
C SER A 58 -11.36 4.14 -0.05
N ARG A 59 -10.63 4.32 -1.15
CA ARG A 59 -10.08 5.61 -1.58
C ARG A 59 -11.17 6.67 -1.68
N GLY A 60 -12.30 6.32 -2.29
CA GLY A 60 -13.46 7.20 -2.42
C GLY A 60 -14.03 7.62 -1.06
N LYS A 61 -14.17 6.67 -0.12
CA LYS A 61 -14.61 6.95 1.25
C LYS A 61 -13.65 7.88 1.98
N VAL A 62 -12.33 7.64 1.88
CA VAL A 62 -11.31 8.50 2.48
C VAL A 62 -11.39 9.91 1.92
N ALA A 63 -11.43 10.05 0.59
CA ALA A 63 -11.49 11.36 -0.07
C ALA A 63 -12.76 12.16 0.30
N ASN A 64 -13.89 11.49 0.49
CA ASN A 64 -15.17 12.11 0.83
C ASN A 64 -15.40 12.28 2.34
N THR A 65 -14.46 11.86 3.18
CA THR A 65 -14.58 12.03 4.63
C THR A 65 -14.40 13.51 4.98
N SER A 66 -15.36 14.08 5.71
CA SER A 66 -15.26 15.43 6.23
C SER A 66 -14.33 15.46 7.44
N VAL A 67 -13.32 16.33 7.40
CA VAL A 67 -12.39 16.50 8.51
C VAL A 67 -12.77 17.75 9.31
N PRO A 68 -13.01 17.64 10.62
CA PRO A 68 -13.29 18.80 11.45
C PRO A 68 -12.13 19.80 11.47
N ARG A 69 -12.46 21.10 11.46
CA ARG A 69 -11.47 22.19 11.43
C ARG A 69 -10.56 22.25 12.67
N TRP A 70 -11.01 21.71 13.81
CA TRP A 70 -10.20 21.65 15.03
C TRP A 70 -9.10 20.56 14.98
N LEU A 71 -9.19 19.62 14.03
CA LEU A 71 -8.19 18.57 13.86
C LEU A 71 -7.04 19.08 12.99
N LEU A 72 -6.05 19.68 13.63
CA LEU A 72 -4.87 20.22 12.96
C LEU A 72 -4.17 19.14 12.12
N GLY A 73 -3.98 19.45 10.84
CA GLY A 73 -3.34 18.52 9.89
C GLY A 73 -4.20 17.36 9.41
N GLY A 74 -5.46 17.23 9.87
CA GLY A 74 -6.32 16.12 9.48
C GLY A 74 -6.63 16.07 7.97
N GLU A 75 -6.77 17.23 7.32
CA GLU A 75 -6.89 17.31 5.85
C GLU A 75 -5.63 16.77 5.14
N ARG A 76 -4.43 17.02 5.68
CA ARG A 76 -3.19 16.46 5.13
C ARG A 76 -3.17 14.94 5.27
N VAL A 77 -3.60 14.42 6.42
CA VAL A 77 -3.69 12.96 6.63
C VAL A 77 -4.67 12.34 5.64
N LYS A 78 -5.85 12.95 5.43
CA LYS A 78 -6.82 12.50 4.42
C LYS A 78 -6.19 12.41 3.05
N THR A 79 -5.46 13.45 2.62
CA THR A 79 -4.75 13.45 1.34
C THR A 79 -3.69 12.35 1.26
N VAL A 80 -2.87 12.18 2.29
CA VAL A 80 -1.82 11.14 2.31
C VAL A 80 -2.42 9.74 2.23
N VAL A 81 -3.50 9.46 2.97
CA VAL A 81 -4.18 8.16 2.93
C VAL A 81 -4.83 7.94 1.57
N ALA A 82 -5.50 8.94 1.00
CA ALA A 82 -6.08 8.84 -0.34
C ALA A 82 -5.02 8.57 -1.41
N ASN A 83 -3.86 9.23 -1.33
CA ASN A 83 -2.74 9.03 -2.26
C ASN A 83 -2.11 7.63 -2.09
N ARG A 84 -2.02 7.13 -0.86
CA ARG A 84 -1.58 5.76 -0.60
C ARG A 84 -2.51 4.73 -1.24
N ASP A 85 -3.83 4.94 -1.11
CA ASP A 85 -4.80 4.05 -1.73
C ASP A 85 -4.75 4.15 -3.27
N THR A 86 -4.50 5.33 -3.85
CA THR A 86 -4.20 5.49 -5.29
C THR A 86 -2.98 4.68 -5.71
N ALA A 87 -1.86 4.79 -5.01
CA ALA A 87 -0.65 4.01 -5.33
C ALA A 87 -0.89 2.49 -5.23
N ARG A 88 -1.76 2.05 -4.31
CA ARG A 88 -2.16 0.65 -4.20
C ARG A 88 -3.00 0.20 -5.40
N ILE A 89 -3.90 1.04 -5.90
CA ILE A 89 -4.70 0.76 -7.11
C ILE A 89 -3.79 0.61 -8.33
N GLU A 90 -2.85 1.54 -8.54
CA GLU A 90 -1.90 1.49 -9.66
C GLU A 90 -1.09 0.19 -9.67
N LYS A 91 -0.62 -0.23 -8.50
CA LYS A 91 0.09 -1.50 -8.35
C LYS A 91 -0.79 -2.71 -8.68
N LEU A 92 -2.04 -2.72 -8.21
CA LEU A 92 -2.98 -3.79 -8.53
C LEU A 92 -3.31 -3.82 -10.03
N GLN A 93 -3.36 -2.65 -10.69
CA GLN A 93 -3.53 -2.57 -12.15
C GLN A 93 -2.32 -3.12 -12.89
N GLN A 94 -1.09 -2.82 -12.45
CA GLN A 94 0.12 -3.43 -13.01
C GLN A 94 0.11 -4.94 -12.84
N GLN A 95 -0.31 -5.43 -11.67
CA GLN A 95 -0.46 -6.86 -11.41
C GLN A 95 -1.52 -7.49 -12.34
N GLN A 96 -2.65 -6.82 -12.53
CA GLN A 96 -3.69 -7.27 -13.44
C GLN A 96 -3.17 -7.38 -14.88
N GLN A 97 -2.41 -6.40 -15.35
CA GLN A 97 -1.79 -6.43 -16.67
C GLN A 97 -0.82 -7.60 -16.83
N ALA A 98 -0.02 -7.91 -15.81
CA ALA A 98 0.88 -9.06 -15.81
C ALA A 98 0.10 -10.40 -15.91
N ILE A 99 -0.99 -10.54 -15.14
CA ILE A 99 -1.86 -11.73 -15.21
C ILE A 99 -2.52 -11.86 -16.59
N VAL A 100 -3.00 -10.75 -17.15
CA VAL A 100 -3.60 -10.71 -18.50
C VAL A 100 -2.57 -11.13 -19.56
N ALA A 101 -1.33 -10.64 -19.46
CA ALA A 101 -0.25 -11.03 -20.37
C ALA A 101 0.06 -12.53 -20.28
N ALA A 102 0.23 -13.06 -19.06
CA ALA A 102 0.47 -14.49 -18.84
C ALA A 102 -0.69 -15.36 -19.35
N ARG A 103 -1.93 -14.94 -19.10
CA ARG A 103 -3.14 -15.61 -19.61
C ARG A 103 -3.16 -15.60 -21.14
N LYS A 104 -2.87 -14.48 -21.79
CA LYS A 104 -2.83 -14.36 -23.25
C LYS A 104 -1.79 -15.29 -23.89
N GLN A 105 -0.67 -15.52 -23.22
CA GLN A 105 0.40 -16.39 -23.72
C GLN A 105 0.07 -17.89 -23.57
N ARG A 106 -0.69 -18.27 -22.54
CA ARG A 106 -0.84 -19.68 -22.14
C ARG A 106 -2.21 -20.27 -22.39
N CYS A 107 -3.24 -19.47 -22.22
CA CYS A 107 -4.60 -19.96 -22.24
C CYS A 107 -5.18 -19.85 -23.63
N PRO A 108 -5.89 -20.88 -24.11
CA PRO A 108 -6.67 -20.75 -25.32
C PRO A 108 -7.67 -19.61 -25.10
N SER A 109 -7.74 -18.67 -26.04
CA SER A 109 -8.81 -17.68 -26.00
C SER A 109 -10.13 -18.43 -26.10
N SER A 110 -11.05 -18.16 -25.16
CA SER A 110 -12.44 -18.55 -25.37
C SER A 110 -12.92 -17.80 -26.61
N GLN A 111 -13.09 -18.54 -27.71
CA GLN A 111 -13.67 -18.06 -28.95
C GLN A 111 -15.17 -17.81 -28.78
#